data_AF-A0A2E8YXH7-F1
#
_entry.id   AF-A0A2E8YXH7-F1
#
_cell.length_a   1.000
_cell.length_b   1.000
_cell.length_c   1.000
_cell.angle_alpha   90.00
_cell.angle_beta   90.00
_cell.angle_gamma   90.00
#
_symmetry.space_group_name_H-M   'P 1'
#
loop_
_entity.id
_entity.type
_entity.pdbx_description
1 polymer ?
#
loop_
_entity_poly.entity_id
_entity_poly.type
_entity_poly.pdbx_seq_one_letter_code
_entity_poly.pdbx_strand_id
1 'polypeptide(L)'
;MRRLTVTTYVVDDNGDPAWFGPDDEVPDWAAAQIDDPAAWDEPDSETSDGGPESLYKSWRKPRLEEEIANRNSGRDDEDLIVVAGPGNKPDLIAALEDDDERGDEPVAPEQD
;
A
#
# COMPACT_ATOMS: atom_id res chain seq x y z
N MET A 1 3.58 -13.43 21.79
CA MET A 1 3.61 -12.15 22.52
C MET A 1 3.35 -11.07 21.50
N ARG A 2 2.29 -10.29 21.68
CA ARG A 2 1.92 -9.22 20.75
C ARG A 2 2.81 -8.02 21.03
N ARG A 3 3.45 -7.49 19.99
CA ARG A 3 4.24 -6.25 20.06
C ARG A 3 3.42 -5.13 19.47
N LEU A 4 3.67 -3.91 19.91
CA LEU A 4 3.07 -2.74 19.28
C LEU A 4 3.96 -2.27 18.12
N THR A 5 3.37 -1.52 17.20
CA THR A 5 4.09 -0.79 16.15
C THR A 5 4.21 0.70 16.50
N VAL A 6 3.38 1.17 17.44
CA VAL A 6 3.27 2.56 17.86
C VAL A 6 3.18 2.65 19.38
N THR A 7 3.76 3.73 19.92
CA THR A 7 3.64 4.02 21.35
C THR A 7 2.19 4.29 21.73
N THR A 8 1.60 3.42 22.54
CA THR A 8 0.21 3.50 22.98
C THR A 8 0.10 3.83 24.46
N TYR A 9 -0.87 4.68 24.78
CA TYR A 9 -1.26 5.03 26.14
C TYR A 9 -2.43 4.14 26.59
N VAL A 10 -2.28 3.46 27.73
CA VAL A 10 -3.31 2.61 28.34
C VAL A 10 -3.44 2.98 29.82
N VAL A 11 -4.64 2.86 30.37
CA VAL A 11 -4.88 3.09 31.81
C VAL A 11 -5.28 1.77 32.44
N ASP A 12 -4.59 1.33 33.50
CA ASP A 12 -4.93 0.08 34.18
C ASP A 12 -6.24 0.20 34.99
N ASP A 13 -6.77 -0.92 35.49
CA ASP A 13 -7.97 -0.97 36.34
C ASP A 13 -7.87 -0.16 37.65
N ASN A 14 -6.65 0.15 38.13
CA ASN A 14 -6.42 1.04 39.28
C ASN A 14 -6.41 2.52 38.88
N GLY A 15 -6.45 2.83 37.57
CA GLY A 15 -6.39 4.19 37.04
C GLY A 15 -4.98 4.68 36.77
N ASP A 16 -3.95 3.82 36.87
CA ASP A 16 -2.56 4.21 36.64
C ASP A 16 -2.23 4.22 35.13
N PRO A 17 -1.64 5.32 34.62
CA PRO A 17 -1.28 5.43 33.21
C PRO A 17 -0.01 4.62 32.90
N ALA A 18 -0.10 3.76 31.89
CA ALA A 18 1.01 3.00 31.33
C ALA A 18 1.21 3.35 29.86
N TRP A 19 2.48 3.52 29.47
CA TRP A 19 2.88 3.75 28.09
C TRP A 19 3.63 2.52 27.60
N PHE A 20 3.20 1.97 26.46
CA PHE A 20 3.83 0.82 25.84
C PHE A 20 4.37 1.21 24.47
N GLY A 21 5.68 1.11 24.30
CA GLY A 21 6.34 1.30 23.01
C GLY A 21 6.33 0.04 22.14
N PRO A 22 6.85 0.15 20.89
CA PRO A 22 6.93 -0.98 19.97
C PRO A 22 7.90 -2.09 20.42
N ASP A 23 8.93 -1.72 21.20
CA ASP A 23 9.89 -2.65 21.80
C ASP A 23 9.44 -3.18 23.17
N ASP A 24 8.34 -2.65 23.74
CA ASP A 24 7.82 -3.06 25.04
C ASP A 24 6.94 -4.31 24.92
N GLU A 25 7.07 -5.20 25.90
CA GLU A 25 6.17 -6.34 26.02
C GLU A 25 4.82 -5.86 26.59
N VAL A 26 3.75 -6.03 25.82
CA VAL A 26 2.41 -5.63 26.27
C VAL A 26 1.75 -6.80 27.03
N PRO A 27 1.38 -6.61 28.31
CA PRO A 27 0.66 -7.61 29.08
C PRO A 27 -0.80 -7.76 28.60
N ASP A 28 -1.42 -8.93 28.81
CA ASP A 28 -2.77 -9.25 28.31
C ASP A 28 -3.85 -8.24 28.74
N TRP A 29 -3.75 -7.66 29.94
CA TRP A 29 -4.70 -6.65 30.42
C TRP A 29 -4.63 -5.36 29.60
N ALA A 30 -3.43 -4.94 29.19
CA ALA A 30 -3.24 -3.77 28.33
C ALA A 30 -3.66 -4.14 26.91
N ALA A 31 -3.38 -5.38 26.49
CA ALA A 31 -3.77 -5.84 25.17
C ALA A 31 -5.29 -5.86 24.95
N ALA A 32 -6.06 -6.13 26.01
CA ALA A 32 -7.52 -6.10 25.98
C ALA A 32 -8.11 -4.67 25.86
N GLN A 33 -7.33 -3.62 26.13
CA GLN A 33 -7.78 -2.23 26.04
C GLN A 33 -7.37 -1.54 24.74
N ILE A 34 -6.36 -2.05 24.05
CA ILE A 34 -5.94 -1.56 22.74
C ILE A 34 -6.82 -2.25 21.68
N ASP A 35 -7.98 -1.65 21.44
CA ASP A 35 -8.95 -2.08 20.42
C ASP A 35 -8.50 -1.69 18.99
N ASP A 36 -7.46 -0.86 18.87
CA ASP A 36 -6.92 -0.43 17.58
C ASP A 36 -6.03 -1.54 16.97
N PRO A 37 -6.46 -2.19 15.87
CA PRO A 37 -5.71 -3.27 15.26
C PRO A 37 -4.42 -2.77 14.59
N ALA A 38 -4.34 -1.51 14.17
CA ALA A 38 -3.15 -0.93 13.55
C ALA A 38 -2.03 -0.67 14.57
N ALA A 39 -2.36 -0.58 15.86
CA ALA A 39 -1.39 -0.44 16.93
C ALA A 39 -0.57 -1.72 17.17
N TRP A 40 -1.07 -2.87 16.72
CA TRP A 40 -0.44 -4.18 16.91
C TRP A 40 0.44 -4.59 15.72
N ASP A 41 1.52 -5.29 16.04
CA ASP A 41 2.43 -5.98 15.11
C ASP A 41 1.79 -7.26 14.52
N GLU A 42 0.46 -7.40 14.56
CA GLU A 42 -0.24 -8.31 13.66
C GLU A 42 -0.44 -7.52 12.37
N PRO A 43 0.31 -7.83 11.29
CA PRO A 43 0.14 -7.13 10.04
C PRO A 43 -1.29 -7.39 9.58
N ASP A 44 -2.06 -6.32 9.36
CA ASP A 44 -3.02 -6.35 8.28
C ASP A 44 -2.28 -6.98 7.09
N SER A 45 -2.84 -8.06 6.56
CA SER A 45 -2.21 -8.88 5.57
C SER A 45 -1.81 -8.06 4.35
N GLU A 46 -0.56 -7.60 4.30
CA GLU A 46 0.20 -7.37 3.08
C GLU A 46 1.63 -7.87 3.28
N THR A 47 1.75 -9.13 3.72
CA THR A 47 2.84 -9.96 3.22
C THR A 47 2.62 -10.13 1.73
N SER A 48 3.16 -9.19 0.95
CA SER A 48 3.69 -9.47 -0.38
C SER A 48 4.83 -10.47 -0.21
N ASP A 49 4.48 -11.75 -0.13
CA ASP A 49 5.41 -12.87 -0.36
C ASP A 49 4.91 -13.59 -1.60
N GLY A 50 5.40 -13.14 -2.76
CA GLY A 50 4.96 -13.66 -4.05
C GLY A 50 5.40 -12.89 -5.30
N GLY A 51 6.63 -12.35 -5.34
CA GLY A 51 7.11 -11.55 -6.48
C GLY A 51 6.50 -10.15 -6.55
N PRO A 52 6.86 -9.30 -7.52
CA PRO A 52 6.19 -8.01 -7.69
C PRO A 52 4.76 -8.29 -8.16
N GLU A 53 3.85 -8.60 -7.23
CA GLU A 53 2.44 -8.43 -7.50
C GLU A 53 2.26 -6.95 -7.82
N SER A 54 1.73 -6.67 -9.02
CA SER A 54 1.54 -5.33 -9.56
C SER A 54 1.05 -4.39 -8.46
N LEU A 55 1.73 -3.26 -8.23
CA LEU A 55 1.36 -2.27 -7.20
C LEU A 55 -0.11 -1.82 -7.32
N TYR A 56 -0.65 -1.94 -8.52
CA TYR A 56 -2.03 -1.60 -8.90
C TYR A 56 -3.07 -2.65 -8.48
N LYS A 57 -2.66 -3.87 -8.13
CA LYS A 57 -3.56 -4.98 -7.79
C LYS A 57 -4.32 -4.75 -6.48
N SER A 58 -3.72 -4.06 -5.52
CA SER A 58 -4.37 -3.66 -4.27
C SER A 58 -5.29 -2.44 -4.45
N TRP A 59 -5.17 -1.68 -5.54
CA TRP A 59 -5.96 -0.46 -5.75
C TRP A 59 -7.41 -0.75 -6.15
N ARG A 60 -8.30 0.19 -5.85
CA ARG A 60 -9.72 0.13 -6.26
C ARG A 60 -9.88 0.70 -7.67
N LYS A 61 -10.88 0.23 -8.42
CA LYS A 61 -11.23 0.72 -9.77
C LYS A 61 -11.19 2.26 -9.92
N PRO A 62 -11.88 3.06 -9.08
CA PRO A 62 -11.87 4.52 -9.24
C PRO A 62 -10.47 5.14 -9.09
N ARG A 63 -9.60 4.55 -8.26
CA ARG A 63 -8.21 5.01 -8.11
C ARG A 63 -7.36 4.68 -9.34
N LEU A 64 -7.60 3.52 -9.96
CA LEU A 64 -6.91 3.12 -11.19
C LEU A 64 -7.32 4.01 -12.37
N GLU A 65 -8.61 4.35 -12.48
CA GLU A 65 -9.11 5.29 -13.49
C GLU A 65 -8.54 6.70 -13.28
N GLU A 66 -8.46 7.16 -12.03
CA GLU A 66 -7.82 8.44 -11.67
C GLU A 66 -6.33 8.47 -12.04
N GLU A 67 -5.60 7.39 -11.76
CA GLU A 67 -4.17 7.29 -12.10
C GLU A 67 -3.95 7.33 -13.61
N ILE A 68 -4.73 6.58 -14.38
CA ILE A 68 -4.66 6.61 -15.85
C ILE A 68 -4.97 8.03 -16.36
N ALA A 69 -6.00 8.69 -15.83
CA ALA A 69 -6.32 10.06 -16.20
C ALA A 69 -5.20 11.05 -15.81
N ASN A 70 -4.58 10.86 -14.65
CA ASN A 70 -3.47 11.67 -14.18
C ASN A 70 -2.25 11.54 -15.09
N ARG A 71 -1.88 10.31 -15.47
CA ARG A 71 -0.79 10.05 -16.41
C ARG A 71 -1.09 10.60 -17.81
N ASN A 72 -2.33 10.49 -18.26
CA ASN A 72 -2.78 11.03 -19.55
C ASN A 72 -2.90 12.57 -19.56
N SER A 73 -2.98 13.25 -18.41
CA SER A 73 -3.19 14.71 -18.34
C SER A 73 -2.04 15.55 -18.91
N GLY A 74 -0.87 14.95 -19.16
CA GLY A 74 0.31 15.64 -19.67
C GLY A 74 0.96 14.95 -20.86
N ARG A 75 0.25 14.04 -21.53
CA ARG A 75 0.76 13.24 -22.64
C ARG A 75 0.06 13.61 -23.94
N ASP A 76 0.79 13.46 -25.03
CA ASP A 76 0.24 13.57 -26.37
C ASP A 76 -0.61 12.32 -26.71
N ASP A 77 -1.51 12.44 -27.69
CA ASP A 77 -2.45 11.37 -28.06
C ASP A 77 -1.78 10.01 -28.36
N GLU A 78 -0.51 10.04 -28.79
CA GLU A 78 0.31 8.88 -29.13
C GLU A 78 0.88 8.16 -27.91
N ASP A 79 1.02 8.85 -26.78
CA ASP A 79 1.59 8.35 -25.52
C ASP A 79 0.51 8.05 -24.46
N LEU A 80 -0.76 8.19 -24.82
CA LEU A 80 -1.88 7.93 -23.91
C LEU A 80 -1.95 6.45 -23.53
N ILE A 81 -2.20 6.21 -22.25
CA ILE A 81 -2.53 4.89 -21.73
C ILE A 81 -3.94 4.53 -22.20
N VAL A 82 -4.05 3.54 -23.07
CA VAL A 82 -5.32 3.03 -23.62
C VAL A 82 -5.66 1.70 -22.96
N VAL A 83 -6.85 1.64 -22.36
CA VAL A 83 -7.34 0.42 -21.69
C VAL A 83 -7.90 -0.54 -22.74
N ALA A 84 -7.20 -1.65 -22.97
CA ALA A 84 -7.58 -2.68 -23.94
C ALA A 84 -8.70 -3.59 -23.40
N GLY A 85 -9.90 -3.04 -23.12
CA GLY A 85 -10.99 -3.85 -22.61
C GLY A 85 -12.22 -3.06 -22.14
N PRO A 86 -13.16 -3.72 -21.42
CA PRO A 86 -14.37 -3.09 -20.88
C PRO A 86 -14.09 -2.08 -19.76
N GLY A 87 -12.83 -1.85 -19.38
CA GLY A 87 -12.47 -0.95 -18.28
C GLY A 87 -12.81 -1.56 -16.91
N ASN A 88 -12.67 -2.88 -16.76
CA ASN A 88 -12.74 -3.51 -15.45
C ASN A 88 -11.38 -3.36 -14.76
N LYS A 89 -11.36 -3.55 -13.43
CA LYS A 89 -10.14 -3.49 -12.61
C LYS A 89 -8.93 -4.21 -13.24
N PRO A 90 -9.03 -5.48 -13.72
CA PRO A 90 -7.87 -6.14 -14.35
C PRO A 90 -7.39 -5.46 -15.64
N ASP A 91 -8.29 -4.89 -16.45
CA ASP A 91 -7.90 -4.17 -17.68
C ASP A 91 -7.14 -2.88 -17.36
N LEU A 92 -7.57 -2.16 -16.31
CA LEU A 92 -6.92 -0.93 -15.87
C LEU A 92 -5.54 -1.19 -15.26
N ILE A 93 -5.40 -2.28 -14.50
CA ILE A 93 -4.12 -2.72 -13.94
C ILE A 93 -3.17 -3.06 -15.09
N ALA A 94 -3.60 -3.89 -16.05
CA ALA A 94 -2.78 -4.26 -17.19
C ALA A 94 -2.34 -3.05 -18.03
N ALA A 95 -3.21 -2.06 -18.20
CA ALA A 95 -2.87 -0.84 -18.94
C ALA A 95 -1.80 0.02 -18.22
N LEU A 96 -1.85 0.09 -16.89
CA LEU A 96 -0.84 0.80 -16.09
C LEU A 96 0.49 0.03 -16.04
N GLU A 97 0.46 -1.29 -16.00
CA GLU A 97 1.66 -2.13 -16.06
C GLU A 97 2.37 -2.01 -17.42
N ASP A 98 1.62 -2.13 -18.52
CA ASP A 98 2.14 -1.97 -19.89
C ASP A 98 2.78 -0.58 -20.09
N ASP A 99 2.23 0.44 -19.44
CA ASP A 99 2.78 1.79 -19.44
C ASP A 99 4.10 1.91 -18.66
N ASP A 100 4.18 1.34 -17.46
CA ASP A 100 5.42 1.27 -16.68
C ASP A 100 6.52 0.49 -17.44
N GLU A 101 6.14 -0.60 -18.12
CA GLU A 101 7.06 -1.39 -18.97
C GLU A 101 7.56 -0.59 -20.18
N ARG A 102 6.77 0.34 -20.74
CA ARG A 102 7.22 1.28 -21.78
C ARG A 102 8.11 2.40 -21.23
N GLY A 103 7.82 2.88 -20.03
CA GLY A 103 8.56 3.97 -19.39
C GLY A 103 9.95 3.57 -18.88
N ASP A 104 10.18 2.29 -18.63
CA ASP A 104 11.46 1.71 -18.18
C ASP A 104 12.31 1.17 -19.34
N GLU A 105 12.12 1.63 -20.58
CA GLU A 105 13.17 1.42 -21.59
C GLU A 105 14.40 2.24 -21.17
N PRO A 106 15.54 1.61 -20.86
CA PRO A 106 16.75 2.36 -20.54
C PRO A 106 17.08 3.19 -21.76
N VAL A 107 17.08 4.52 -21.61
CA VAL A 107 17.75 5.41 -22.55
C VAL A 107 19.15 4.86 -22.75
N ALA A 108 19.37 4.17 -23.88
CA ALA A 108 20.68 3.62 -24.20
C ALA A 108 21.65 4.80 -24.10
N PRO A 109 22.74 4.72 -23.32
CA PRO A 109 23.69 5.80 -23.27
C PRO A 109 24.19 6.00 -24.70
N GLU A 110 23.87 7.15 -25.28
CA GLU A 110 24.40 7.61 -26.56
C GLU A 110 25.93 7.58 -26.40
N GLN A 111 26.56 6.54 -26.95
CA GLN A 111 28.01 6.39 -26.95
C GLN A 111 28.53 7.33 -28.05
N ASP A 112 28.95 8.53 -27.64
CA ASP A 112 29.77 9.45 -28.44
C ASP A 112 31.20 8.89 -28.63
#